data_AF-A0A7C6MVB6-F1
#
_entry.id   AF-A0A7C6MVB6-F1
#
_cell.length_a   1.000
_cell.length_b   1.000
_cell.length_c   1.000
_cell.angle_alpha   90.00
_cell.angle_beta   90.00
_cell.angle_gamma   90.00
#
_symmetry.space_group_name_H-M   'P 1'
#
loop_
_entity.id
_entity.type
_entity.pdbx_description
1 polymer ?
#
loop_
_entity_poly.entity_id
_entity_poly.type
_entity_poly.pdbx_seq_one_letter_code
_entity_poly.pdbx_strand_id
1 'polypeptide(L)'
;MQRKKYTPEFKAQAVKEAMETGNTSIVARRYELNSNMVCRWVREMKKQGRAQIPASTNAAEVKQIKSENEQLKKLIGEKELENQILRDLLKKTNPHSLTKLK
;
A
#
# COMPACT_ATOMS: atom_id res chain seq x y z
N MET A 1 16.29 0.77 40.23
CA MET A 1 16.39 0.14 38.89
C MET A 1 16.22 1.18 37.80
N GLN A 2 17.20 1.37 36.92
CA GLN A 2 17.07 2.25 35.77
C GLN A 2 16.37 1.51 34.61
N ARG A 3 15.33 2.12 34.02
CA ARG A 3 14.67 1.57 32.83
C ARG A 3 15.55 1.84 31.60
N LYS A 4 15.94 0.78 30.88
CA LYS A 4 16.53 0.90 29.54
C LYS A 4 15.57 1.66 28.62
N LYS A 5 16.03 2.77 28.03
CA LYS A 5 15.30 3.53 27.01
C LYS A 5 15.78 3.07 25.63
N TYR A 6 14.84 2.88 24.71
CA TYR A 6 15.11 2.53 23.31
C TYR A 6 14.67 3.67 22.42
N THR A 7 15.47 3.96 21.39
CA THR A 7 15.16 4.99 20.39
C THR A 7 13.94 4.59 19.57
N PRO A 8 13.17 5.56 19.05
CA PRO A 8 12.00 5.28 18.23
C PRO A 8 12.35 4.53 16.95
N GLU A 9 13.50 4.80 16.34
CA GLU A 9 13.99 4.13 15.13
C GLU A 9 14.22 2.64 15.39
N PHE A 10 14.84 2.31 16.53
CA PHE A 10 15.09 0.92 16.91
C PHE A 10 13.78 0.17 17.16
N LYS A 11 12.81 0.80 17.83
CA LYS A 11 11.48 0.22 18.03
C LYS A 11 10.78 -0.03 16.69
N ALA A 12 10.86 0.91 15.75
CA ALA A 12 10.27 0.76 14.42
C ALA A 12 10.90 -0.40 13.64
N GLN A 13 12.23 -0.55 13.70
CA GLN A 13 12.93 -1.67 13.06
C GLN A 13 12.52 -3.02 13.66
N ALA A 14 12.52 -3.15 14.99
CA ALA A 14 12.11 -4.39 15.66
C ALA A 14 10.64 -4.75 15.36
N VAL A 15 9.75 -3.75 15.29
CA VAL A 15 8.34 -3.96 14.90
C VAL A 15 8.22 -4.40 13.45
N LYS A 16 8.98 -3.80 12.53
CA LYS A 16 8.98 -4.15 11.10
C LYS A 16 9.39 -5.61 10.90
N GLU A 17 10.54 -6.02 11.44
CA GLU A 17 10.99 -7.40 11.34
C GLU A 17 9.99 -8.39 11.98
N ALA A 18 9.38 -8.02 13.12
CA ALA A 18 8.40 -8.87 13.78
C ALA A 18 7.12 -9.05 12.96
N MET A 19 6.73 -8.03 12.18
CA MET A 19 5.59 -8.10 11.26
C MET A 19 5.91 -8.92 10.02
N GLU A 20 7.13 -8.82 9.47
CA GLU A 20 7.60 -9.60 8.32
C GLU A 20 7.77 -11.09 8.67
N THR A 21 8.33 -11.38 9.84
CA THR A 21 8.58 -12.76 10.30
C THR A 21 7.31 -13.43 10.84
N GLY A 22 6.32 -12.64 11.27
CA GLY A 22 5.12 -13.13 11.97
C GLY A 22 5.39 -13.70 13.37
N ASN A 23 6.64 -13.68 13.84
CA ASN A 23 7.04 -14.23 15.14
C ASN A 23 7.84 -13.20 15.96
N THR A 24 7.19 -12.63 16.97
CA THR A 24 7.77 -11.62 17.86
C THR A 24 8.85 -12.19 18.79
N SER A 25 8.78 -13.48 19.14
CA SER A 25 9.73 -14.11 20.05
C SER A 25 11.09 -14.33 19.42
N ILE A 26 11.14 -14.65 18.13
CA ILE A 26 12.40 -14.81 17.38
C ILE A 26 13.12 -13.46 17.29
N VAL A 27 12.39 -12.42 16.89
CA VAL A 27 12.94 -11.06 16.78
C VAL A 27 13.40 -10.54 18.14
N ALA A 28 12.64 -10.81 19.20
CA ALA A 28 13.03 -10.44 20.55
C ALA A 28 14.35 -11.11 20.98
N ARG A 29 14.55 -12.41 20.69
CA ARG A 29 15.82 -13.09 20.98
C ARG A 29 16.99 -12.51 20.20
N ARG A 30 16.82 -12.17 18.91
CA ARG A 30 17.87 -11.55 18.07
C ARG A 30 18.38 -10.23 18.63
N TYR A 31 17.49 -9.47 19.27
CA TYR A 31 17.81 -8.17 19.85
C TYR A 31 18.01 -8.20 21.38
N GLU A 32 18.08 -9.39 21.99
CA GLU A 32 18.15 -9.58 23.46
C GLU A 32 17.04 -8.85 24.24
N LEU A 33 15.86 -8.76 23.63
CA LEU A 33 14.67 -8.15 24.17
C LEU A 33 13.73 -9.19 24.77
N ASN A 34 12.84 -8.73 25.64
CA ASN A 34 11.70 -9.54 26.07
C ASN A 34 10.63 -9.54 24.96
N SER A 35 10.14 -10.73 24.58
CA SER A 35 9.06 -10.92 23.60
C SER A 35 7.82 -10.06 23.91
N ASN A 36 7.50 -9.87 25.19
CA ASN A 36 6.37 -9.02 25.59
C ASN A 36 6.58 -7.54 25.23
N MET A 37 7.83 -7.06 25.19
CA MET A 37 8.14 -5.69 24.77
C MET A 37 7.92 -5.49 23.29
N VAL A 38 8.40 -6.42 22.45
CA VAL A 38 8.19 -6.37 21.00
C VAL A 38 6.70 -6.48 20.68
N CYS A 39 5.98 -7.41 21.32
CA CYS A 39 4.51 -7.50 21.22
C CYS A 39 3.81 -6.20 21.57
N ARG A 40 4.24 -5.52 22.65
CA ARG A 40 3.69 -4.23 23.06
C ARG A 40 3.93 -3.16 22.00
N TRP A 41 5.16 -3.04 21.48
CA TRP A 41 5.49 -2.04 20.45
C TRP A 41 4.72 -2.29 19.15
N VAL A 42 4.53 -3.54 18.74
CA VAL A 42 3.69 -3.89 17.59
C VAL A 42 2.25 -3.41 17.78
N ARG A 43 1.68 -3.61 18.98
CA ARG A 43 0.32 -3.14 19.31
C ARG A 43 0.24 -1.61 19.31
N GLU A 44 1.23 -0.95 19.89
CA GLU A 44 1.30 0.51 19.98
C GLU A 44 1.42 1.15 18.59
N MET A 45 2.29 0.62 17.73
CA MET A 45 2.44 1.06 16.34
C MET A 45 1.19 0.79 15.50
N LYS A 46 0.52 -0.37 15.67
CA LYS A 46 -0.77 -0.63 15.01
C LYS A 46 -1.86 0.34 15.47
N LYS A 47 -1.89 0.69 16.75
CA LYS A 47 -2.84 1.66 17.30
C LYS A 47 -2.54 3.08 16.79
N GLN A 48 -1.28 3.48 16.72
CA GLN A 48 -0.86 4.76 16.15
C GLN A 48 -1.18 4.84 14.65
N GLY A 49 -0.89 3.80 13.88
CA GLY A 49 -1.28 3.72 12.48
C GLY A 49 -2.81 3.78 12.30
N ARG A 50 -3.59 3.11 13.17
CA ARG A 50 -5.06 3.22 13.19
C ARG A 50 -5.61 4.55 13.71
N ALA A 51 -4.82 5.34 14.43
CA ALA A 51 -5.19 6.67 14.90
C ALA A 51 -4.84 7.75 13.85
N GLN A 52 -3.82 7.50 13.02
CA GLN A 52 -3.44 8.35 11.89
C GLN A 52 -4.24 8.07 10.63
N ILE A 53 -4.72 6.84 10.43
CA ILE A 53 -5.85 6.59 9.54
C ILE A 53 -7.07 7.15 10.28
N PRO A 54 -7.72 8.23 9.82
CA PRO A 54 -8.93 8.69 10.48
C PRO A 54 -9.89 7.51 10.54
N ALA A 55 -10.29 7.11 11.74
CA ALA A 55 -11.33 6.09 11.98
C ALA A 55 -12.69 6.49 11.36
N SER A 56 -12.76 7.68 10.76
CA SER A 56 -13.81 8.16 9.89
C SER A 56 -13.45 7.94 8.43
N THR A 57 -13.38 6.69 7.97
CA THR A 57 -13.77 6.44 6.58
C THR A 57 -15.29 6.63 6.57
N ASN A 58 -15.76 7.86 6.33
CA ASN A 58 -17.18 8.12 6.17
C ASN A 58 -17.68 7.14 5.11
N ALA A 59 -18.61 6.23 5.48
CA ALA A 59 -19.08 5.20 4.55
C ALA A 59 -19.61 5.81 3.23
N ALA A 60 -20.12 7.04 3.31
CA ALA A 60 -20.51 7.86 2.17
C ALA A 60 -19.33 8.23 1.26
N GLU A 61 -18.20 8.68 1.83
CA GLU A 61 -16.99 9.05 1.09
C GLU A 61 -16.34 7.83 0.43
N VAL A 62 -16.31 6.69 1.14
CA VAL A 62 -15.85 5.41 0.54
C VAL A 62 -16.75 4.99 -0.61
N LYS A 63 -18.06 5.16 -0.49
CA LYS A 63 -19.02 4.84 -1.56
C LYS A 63 -18.84 5.76 -2.76
N GLN A 64 -18.63 7.05 -2.52
CA GLN A 64 -18.36 8.04 -3.57
C GLN A 64 -17.05 7.73 -4.30
N ILE A 65 -15.96 7.51 -3.57
CA ILE A 65 -14.65 7.15 -4.15
C ILE A 65 -14.76 5.85 -4.95
N LYS A 66 -15.54 4.86 -4.49
CA LYS A 66 -15.78 3.62 -5.26
C LYS A 66 -16.54 3.90 -6.57
N SER A 67 -17.59 4.71 -6.52
CA SER A 67 -18.37 5.11 -7.69
C SER A 67 -17.50 5.84 -8.71
N GLU A 68 -16.71 6.82 -8.26
CA GLU A 68 -15.77 7.56 -9.12
C GLU A 68 -14.73 6.62 -9.74
N ASN A 69 -14.18 5.68 -8.97
CA ASN A 69 -13.25 4.67 -9.51
C ASN A 69 -13.89 3.79 -10.60
N GLU A 70 -15.15 3.39 -10.42
CA GLU A 70 -15.87 2.59 -11.40
C GLU A 70 -16.12 3.39 -12.69
N GLN A 71 -16.52 4.66 -12.57
CA GLN A 71 -16.70 5.56 -13.70
C GLN A 71 -15.39 5.79 -14.46
N LEU A 72 -14.29 6.06 -13.74
CA LEU A 72 -12.98 6.26 -14.35
C LEU A 72 -12.48 5.01 -15.08
N LYS A 73 -12.65 3.82 -14.49
CA LYS A 73 -12.30 2.55 -15.15
C LYS A 73 -13.09 2.34 -16.44
N LYS A 74 -14.38 2.66 -16.43
CA LYS A 74 -15.23 2.57 -17.63
C LYS A 74 -14.74 3.53 -18.72
N LEU A 75 -14.47 4.79 -18.37
CA LEU A 75 -13.98 5.79 -19.31
C LEU A 75 -12.62 5.38 -19.91
N ILE A 76 -11.70 4.86 -19.10
CA ILE A 76 -10.41 4.34 -19.56
C ILE A 76 -10.63 3.19 -20.54
N GLY A 77 -11.52 2.24 -20.24
CA GLY A 77 -11.83 1.12 -21.14
C GLY A 77 -12.38 1.58 -22.49
N GLU A 78 -13.30 2.56 -22.49
CA GLU A 78 -13.85 3.15 -23.72
C GLU A 78 -12.75 3.83 -24.55
N LYS A 79 -11.86 4.60 -23.90
CA LYS A 79 -10.75 5.28 -24.58
C LYS A 79 -9.69 4.32 -25.10
N GLU A 80 -9.41 3.24 -24.40
CA GLU A 80 -8.47 2.22 -24.87
C GLU A 80 -9.04 1.49 -26.10
N LEU A 81 -10.34 1.17 -26.08
CA LEU A 81 -11.02 0.55 -27.23
C LEU A 81 -11.02 1.49 -28.45
N GLU A 82 -11.34 2.76 -28.26
CA GLU A 82 -11.25 3.79 -29.31
C GLU A 82 -9.84 3.86 -29.89
N ASN A 83 -8.81 3.88 -29.03
CA ASN A 83 -7.41 3.90 -29.46
C ASN A 83 -7.03 2.66 -30.28
N GLN A 84 -7.49 1.48 -29.84
CA GLN A 84 -7.23 0.23 -30.54
C GLN A 84 -7.86 0.22 -31.94
N ILE A 85 -9.12 0.64 -32.06
CA ILE A 85 -9.81 0.75 -33.35
C ILE A 85 -9.08 1.72 -34.28
N LEU A 86 -8.71 2.90 -33.76
CA LEU A 86 -7.96 3.90 -34.54
C LEU A 86 -6.62 3.36 -35.02
N ARG A 87 -5.88 2.65 -34.16
CA ARG A 87 -4.62 2.00 -34.53
C ARG A 87 -4.81 0.94 -35.62
N ASP A 88 -5.86 0.13 -35.52
CA ASP A 88 -6.13 -0.91 -36.51
C ASP A 88 -6.61 -0.35 -37.85
N LEU A 89 -7.38 0.75 -37.85
CA LEU A 89 -7.71 1.49 -39.06
C LEU A 89 -6.45 2.09 -39.71
N LEU A 90 -5.56 2.70 -38.92
CA LEU A 90 -4.29 3.23 -39.43
C LEU A 90 -3.40 2.12 -40.03
N LYS A 91 -3.34 0.94 -39.42
CA LYS A 91 -2.62 -0.22 -40.00
C LYS A 91 -3.19 -0.63 -41.35
N LYS A 92 -4.52 -0.68 -41.47
CA LYS A 92 -5.21 -1.07 -42.71
C LYS A 92 -5.02 -0.05 -43.82
N THR A 93 -5.07 1.24 -43.50
CA THR A 93 -5.00 2.33 -44.50
C THR A 93 -3.56 2.70 -44.85
N ASN A 94 -2.62 2.63 -43.91
CA ASN A 94 -1.22 2.95 -44.17
C ASN A 94 -0.26 2.17 -43.24
N PRO A 95 0.18 0.96 -43.63
CA PRO A 95 0.93 0.04 -42.75
C PRO A 95 2.28 0.58 -42.27
N HIS A 96 2.86 1.58 -42.95
CA HIS A 96 4.13 2.23 -42.55
C HIS A 96 3.99 3.37 -41.54
N SER A 97 2.77 3.73 -41.12
CA SER A 97 2.52 4.88 -40.22
C SER A 97 2.83 4.60 -38.74
N LEU A 98 2.75 3.34 -38.30
CA LEU A 98 2.93 2.95 -36.89
C LEU A 98 4.39 2.78 -36.44
N THR A 99 5.36 2.78 -37.36
CA THR A 99 6.79 2.63 -37.02
C THR A 99 7.40 3.87 -36.36
N LYS A 100 6.69 5.01 -36.34
CA LYS A 100 7.16 6.29 -35.80
C LYS A 100 6.67 6.65 -34.39
N LEU A 101 5.77 5.85 -33.81
CA LEU A 101 5.35 5.99 -32.40
C LEU A 101 6.13 4.98 -31.54
N LYS A 102 7.36 5.33 -31.17
CA LYS A 102 8.12 4.68 -30.09
C LYS A 102 8.67 5.73 -29.16
#